data_AF-A0A2C9LHM6-F1
#
_entry.id   AF-A0A2C9LHM6-F1
#
_cell.length_a   1.000
_cell.length_b   1.000
_cell.length_c   1.000
_cell.angle_alpha   90.00
_cell.angle_beta   90.00
_cell.angle_gamma   90.00
#
_symmetry.space_group_name_H-M   'P 1'
#
loop_
_entity.id
_entity.type
_entity.pdbx_description
1 polymer ?
#
loop_
_entity_poly.entity_id
_entity_poly.type
_entity_poly.pdbx_seq_one_letter_code
_entity_poly.pdbx_strand_id
1 'polypeptide(L)'
;VTVVIGWTVSIASALAIVYGLRGDLGGGNPSSVGAAALYNAVARSAWGVCVCWVIIACSSGYGGPVNTLLSWSPFVALGRLTYMAYLIHPCIMYVYFGNQESLYLLNDTNIVISYLGILLFTYLASFILMLALESPWIGLEKALLRNKRH
;
A
#
# COMPACT_ATOMS: atom_id res chain seq x y z
N VAL A 1 18.41 15.40 18.86
CA VAL A 1 19.45 14.64 18.12
C VAL A 1 18.95 13.25 17.72
N THR A 2 18.55 12.39 18.67
CA THR A 2 18.06 11.01 18.40
C THR A 2 16.90 10.94 17.39
N VAL A 3 15.93 11.86 17.50
CA VAL A 3 14.78 11.93 16.58
C VAL A 3 15.21 12.23 15.13
N VAL A 4 16.11 13.21 14.96
CA VAL A 4 16.62 13.60 13.64
C VAL A 4 17.39 12.45 13.01
N ILE A 5 18.23 11.76 13.79
CA ILE A 5 18.95 10.57 13.33
C ILE A 5 17.96 9.50 12.86
N GLY A 6 16.93 9.18 13.65
CA GLY A 6 15.94 8.18 13.26
C GLY A 6 15.18 8.53 11.98
N TRP A 7 14.83 9.80 11.76
CA TRP A 7 14.24 10.26 10.49
C TRP A 7 15.20 10.12 9.31
N THR A 8 16.45 10.57 9.46
CA THR A 8 17.46 10.47 8.39
C THR A 8 17.76 9.01 8.03
N VAL A 9 17.90 8.14 9.03
CA VAL A 9 18.14 6.70 8.84
C VAL A 9 16.95 6.07 8.12
N SER A 10 15.72 6.34 8.57
CA SER A 10 14.51 5.76 7.98
C SER A 10 14.29 6.19 6.53
N ILE A 11 14.57 7.46 6.22
CA ILE A 11 14.47 7.97 4.85
C ILE A 11 15.56 7.36 3.97
N ALA A 12 16.80 7.32 4.46
CA ALA A 12 17.92 6.73 3.73
C ALA A 12 17.69 5.24 3.45
N SER A 13 17.20 4.48 4.43
CA SER A 13 16.88 3.05 4.24
C SER A 13 15.70 2.85 3.30
N ALA A 14 14.64 3.66 3.40
CA ALA A 14 13.51 3.59 2.47
C ALA A 14 13.92 3.88 1.02
N LEU A 15 14.74 4.92 0.81
CA LEU A 15 15.28 5.25 -0.51
C LEU A 15 16.22 4.16 -1.04
N ALA A 16 17.08 3.61 -0.18
CA ALA A 16 17.97 2.52 -0.54
C ALA A 16 17.20 1.26 -0.97
N ILE A 17 16.08 0.96 -0.32
CA ILE A 17 15.18 -0.13 -0.72
C ILE A 17 14.59 0.18 -2.11
N VAL A 18 13.94 1.33 -2.29
CA VAL A 18 13.26 1.66 -3.55
C VAL A 18 14.21 1.71 -4.76
N TYR A 19 15.39 2.31 -4.59
CA TYR A 19 16.35 2.45 -5.69
C TYR A 19 17.35 1.30 -5.81
N GLY A 20 17.38 0.38 -4.84
CA GLY A 20 18.31 -0.75 -4.82
C GLY A 20 18.18 -1.69 -6.02
N LEU A 21 16.96 -1.83 -6.57
CA LEU A 21 16.70 -2.67 -7.74
C LEU A 21 16.90 -1.97 -9.09
N ARG A 22 17.26 -0.69 -9.11
CA ARG A 22 17.34 0.10 -10.35
C ARG A 22 18.40 -0.45 -11.32
N GLY A 23 19.49 -1.00 -10.80
CA GLY A 23 20.55 -1.62 -11.61
C GLY A 23 20.14 -2.95 -12.25
N ASP A 24 19.34 -3.75 -11.54
CA ASP A 24 18.85 -5.05 -12.01
C ASP A 24 17.77 -4.90 -13.07
N LEU A 25 16.87 -3.94 -12.89
CA LEU A 25 15.76 -3.67 -13.81
C LEU A 25 16.24 -3.02 -15.13
N GLY A 26 17.34 -2.28 -15.10
CA GLY A 26 17.89 -1.60 -16.28
C GLY A 26 18.81 -2.46 -17.16
N GLY A 27 19.05 -3.73 -16.81
CA GLY A 27 19.88 -4.66 -17.58
C GLY A 27 21.38 -4.33 -17.66
N GLY A 28 21.82 -3.20 -17.09
CA GLY A 28 23.19 -2.71 -17.22
C GLY A 28 24.20 -3.36 -16.26
N ASN A 29 23.77 -3.73 -15.03
CA ASN A 29 24.63 -4.34 -14.01
C ASN A 29 23.82 -5.27 -13.09
N PRO A 30 23.59 -6.54 -13.47
CA PRO A 30 22.86 -7.48 -12.63
C PRO A 30 23.62 -7.76 -11.33
N SER A 31 22.94 -7.59 -10.21
CA SER A 31 23.44 -7.86 -8.87
C SER A 31 23.74 -9.36 -8.72
N SER A 32 24.74 -9.69 -7.89
CA SER A 32 25.05 -11.09 -7.61
C SER A 32 23.82 -11.80 -7.02
N VAL A 33 23.64 -13.09 -7.35
CA VAL A 33 22.49 -13.89 -6.87
C VAL A 33 22.31 -13.82 -5.35
N GLY A 34 23.42 -13.77 -4.60
CA GLY A 34 23.39 -13.60 -3.15
C GLY A 34 22.83 -12.24 -2.71
N ALA A 35 23.20 -11.15 -3.39
CA ALA A 35 22.68 -9.82 -3.10
C ALA A 35 21.18 -9.69 -3.44
N ALA A 36 20.74 -10.26 -4.57
CA ALA A 36 19.33 -10.29 -4.94
C ALA A 36 18.49 -11.10 -3.93
N ALA A 37 18.97 -12.27 -3.50
CA ALA A 37 18.29 -13.09 -2.50
C ALA A 37 18.18 -12.36 -1.14
N LEU A 38 19.26 -11.73 -0.69
CA LEU A 38 19.28 -10.92 0.53
C LEU A 38 18.32 -9.74 0.44
N TYR A 39 18.31 -9.03 -0.69
CA TYR A 39 17.36 -7.94 -0.91
C TYR A 39 15.91 -8.43 -0.80
N ASN A 40 15.55 -9.51 -1.51
CA ASN A 40 14.18 -10.04 -1.47
C ASN A 40 13.73 -10.46 -0.06
N ALA A 41 14.64 -11.03 0.74
CA ALA A 41 14.33 -11.43 2.11
C ALA A 41 14.21 -10.23 3.08
N VAL A 42 15.07 -9.22 2.94
CA VAL A 42 15.21 -8.15 3.94
C VAL A 42 14.43 -6.89 3.57
N ALA A 43 14.25 -6.58 2.29
CA ALA A 43 13.65 -5.32 1.83
C ALA A 43 12.26 -5.08 2.43
N ARG A 44 11.39 -6.11 2.45
CA ARG A 44 10.03 -6.00 3.00
C ARG A 44 10.04 -5.74 4.50
N SER A 45 10.90 -6.45 5.23
CA SER A 45 11.06 -6.32 6.68
C SER A 45 11.67 -4.98 7.05
N ALA A 46 12.72 -4.55 6.35
CA ALA A 46 13.38 -3.26 6.55
C ALA A 46 12.43 -2.10 6.25
N TRP A 47 11.60 -2.19 5.21
CA TRP A 47 10.53 -1.22 4.95
C TRP A 47 9.54 -1.15 6.13
N GLY A 48 9.16 -2.31 6.68
CA GLY A 48 8.32 -2.38 7.89
C GLY A 48 8.94 -1.68 9.10
N VAL A 49 10.25 -1.82 9.32
CA VAL A 49 10.97 -1.11 10.40
C VAL A 49 10.96 0.40 10.18
N CYS A 50 11.12 0.87 8.93
CA CYS A 50 11.01 2.29 8.59
C CYS A 50 9.62 2.84 8.95
N VAL A 51 8.57 2.12 8.58
CA VAL A 51 7.18 2.51 8.91
C VAL A 51 6.94 2.48 10.43
N CYS A 52 7.49 1.49 11.13
CA CYS A 52 7.41 1.39 12.59
C CYS A 52 8.03 2.61 13.28
N TRP A 53 9.19 3.08 12.80
CA TRP A 53 9.79 4.32 13.31
C TRP A 53 8.87 5.53 13.11
N VAL A 54 8.21 5.66 11.95
CA VAL A 54 7.24 6.74 11.71
C VAL A 54 6.09 6.70 12.71
N ILE A 55 5.55 5.51 13.00
CA ILE A 55 4.47 5.34 13.98
C ILE A 55 4.94 5.77 15.38
N ILE A 56 6.13 5.33 15.81
CA ILE A 56 6.70 5.68 17.12
C ILE A 56 6.98 7.19 17.20
N ALA A 57 7.50 7.79 16.14
CA ALA A 57 7.77 9.22 16.08
C ALA A 57 6.47 10.04 16.20
N CYS A 58 5.39 9.60 15.53
CA CYS A 58 4.08 10.22 15.63
C CYS A 58 3.45 10.04 17.03
N SER A 59 3.48 8.84 17.60
CA SER A 59 2.90 8.58 18.92
C SER A 59 3.64 9.29 20.06
N SER A 60 4.95 9.53 19.90
CA SER A 60 5.78 10.21 20.88
C SER A 60 5.73 11.75 20.78
N GLY A 61 4.88 12.31 19.90
CA GLY A 61 4.75 13.76 19.71
C GLY A 61 5.83 14.41 18.84
N TYR A 62 6.76 13.62 18.28
CA TYR A 62 7.85 14.08 17.40
C TYR A 62 7.53 13.94 15.90
N GLY A 63 6.27 13.68 15.55
CA GLY A 63 5.85 13.48 14.15
C GLY A 63 5.69 14.76 13.34
N GLY A 64 5.60 15.93 13.99
CA GLY A 64 5.49 17.23 13.32
C GLY A 64 4.45 17.25 12.19
N PRO A 65 4.83 17.59 10.94
CA PRO A 65 3.90 17.65 9.81
C PRO A 65 3.35 16.27 9.40
N VAL A 66 4.12 15.20 9.60
CA VAL A 66 3.69 13.83 9.27
C VAL A 66 2.52 13.42 10.17
N ASN A 67 2.54 13.81 11.45
CA ASN A 67 1.45 13.54 12.36
C ASN A 67 0.16 14.28 11.96
N THR A 68 0.26 15.53 11.51
CA THR A 68 -0.91 16.30 11.02
C THR A 68 -1.52 15.65 9.78
N LEU A 69 -0.68 15.18 8.86
CA LEU A 69 -1.13 14.50 7.64
C LEU A 69 -1.78 13.14 7.95
N LEU A 70 -1.19 12.34 8.85
CA LEU A 70 -1.75 11.04 9.25
C LEU A 70 -3.03 11.16 10.10
N SER A 71 -3.16 12.24 10.87
CA SER A 71 -4.33 12.48 11.73
C SER A 71 -5.51 13.09 10.96
N TRP A 72 -5.39 13.27 9.65
CA TRP A 72 -6.39 13.95 8.85
C TRP A 72 -7.60 13.03 8.59
N SER A 73 -8.81 13.52 8.85
CA SER A 73 -10.06 12.76 8.70
C SER A 73 -10.24 12.05 7.34
N PRO A 74 -9.84 12.63 6.19
CA PRO A 74 -9.89 11.94 4.90
C PRO A 74 -9.06 10.65 4.83
N PHE A 75 -7.96 10.53 5.58
CA PHE A 75 -7.15 9.31 5.61
C PHE A 75 -7.90 8.12 6.22
N VAL A 76 -8.90 8.38 7.07
CA VAL A 76 -9.77 7.32 7.61
C VAL A 76 -10.63 6.74 6.50
N ALA A 77 -11.26 7.60 5.68
CA ALA A 77 -12.04 7.16 4.53
C ALA A 77 -11.16 6.47 3.47
N LEU A 78 -9.99 7.06 3.18
CA LEU A 78 -9.01 6.47 2.25
C LEU A 78 -8.51 5.11 2.75
N GLY A 79 -8.24 4.97 4.05
CA GLY A 79 -7.83 3.71 4.65
C GLY A 79 -8.86 2.60 4.45
N ARG A 80 -10.15 2.92 4.66
CA ARG A 80 -11.25 1.98 4.38
C ARG A 80 -11.33 1.61 2.89
N LEU A 81 -11.21 2.59 2.00
CA LEU A 81 -11.21 2.34 0.55
C LEU A 81 -10.06 1.42 0.14
N THR A 82 -8.83 1.71 0.59
CA THR A 82 -7.65 0.90 0.27
C THR A 82 -7.74 -0.51 0.83
N TYR A 83 -8.40 -0.71 1.97
CA TYR A 83 -8.67 -2.04 2.50
C TYR A 83 -9.63 -2.83 1.60
N MET A 84 -10.72 -2.21 1.14
CA MET A 84 -11.63 -2.85 0.18
C MET A 84 -10.94 -3.15 -1.15
N ALA A 85 -10.09 -2.22 -1.62
CA ALA A 85 -9.29 -2.42 -2.83
C ALA A 85 -8.35 -3.62 -2.65
N TYR A 86 -7.65 -3.72 -1.52
CA TYR A 86 -6.74 -4.83 -1.22
C TYR A 86 -7.42 -6.21 -1.28
N LEU A 87 -8.67 -6.32 -0.79
CA LEU A 87 -9.41 -7.59 -0.83
C LEU A 87 -9.86 -7.99 -2.24
N ILE A 88 -10.32 -7.03 -3.05
CA ILE A 88 -10.86 -7.29 -4.40
C ILE A 88 -9.74 -7.43 -5.44
N HIS A 89 -8.63 -6.72 -5.25
CA HIS A 89 -7.51 -6.68 -6.18
C HIS A 89 -7.03 -8.06 -6.66
N PRO A 90 -6.73 -9.04 -5.77
CA PRO A 90 -6.34 -10.37 -6.19
C PRO A 90 -7.45 -11.08 -6.96
N CYS A 91 -8.73 -10.92 -6.60
CA CYS A 91 -9.85 -11.51 -7.33
C CYS A 91 -9.91 -10.99 -8.77
N ILE A 92 -9.76 -9.68 -8.98
CA ILE A 92 -9.72 -9.08 -10.32
C ILE A 92 -8.51 -9.60 -11.10
N MET A 93 -7.33 -9.69 -10.47
CA MET A 93 -6.15 -10.26 -11.12
C MET A 93 -6.37 -11.71 -11.54
N TYR A 94 -6.93 -12.56 -10.67
CA TYR A 94 -7.24 -13.95 -11.01
C TYR A 94 -8.19 -14.07 -12.20
N VAL A 95 -9.24 -13.25 -12.23
CA VAL A 95 -10.17 -13.23 -13.38
C VAL A 95 -9.46 -12.71 -14.64
N TYR A 96 -8.69 -11.63 -14.54
CA TYR A 96 -8.00 -11.05 -15.69
C TYR A 96 -6.99 -12.02 -16.30
N PHE A 97 -6.12 -12.62 -15.49
CA PHE A 97 -5.12 -13.58 -15.95
C PHE A 97 -5.73 -14.95 -16.32
N GLY A 98 -6.81 -15.37 -15.65
CA GLY A 98 -7.51 -16.62 -15.96
C GLY A 98 -8.26 -16.60 -17.30
N ASN A 99 -8.64 -15.42 -17.80
CA ASN A 99 -9.26 -15.25 -19.12
C ASN A 99 -8.23 -15.02 -20.24
N GLN A 100 -6.93 -15.01 -19.95
CA GLN A 100 -5.89 -14.87 -20.97
C GLN A 100 -5.63 -16.21 -21.65
N GLU A 101 -6.13 -16.38 -22.87
CA GLU A 101 -5.88 -17.59 -23.68
C GLU A 101 -4.55 -17.51 -24.48
N SER A 102 -3.94 -16.33 -24.59
CA SER A 102 -2.77 -16.06 -25.44
C SER A 102 -1.53 -15.63 -24.66
N LEU A 103 -0.34 -15.83 -25.23
CA LEU A 103 0.93 -15.40 -24.64
C LEU A 103 0.95 -13.87 -24.45
N TYR A 104 1.12 -13.43 -23.20
CA TYR A 104 1.23 -12.02 -22.85
C TYR A 104 2.63 -11.49 -23.25
N LEU A 105 2.68 -10.66 -24.29
CA LEU A 105 3.89 -9.97 -24.72
C LEU A 105 4.30 -8.93 -23.67
N LEU A 106 5.37 -9.25 -22.94
CA LEU A 106 6.01 -8.40 -21.94
C LEU A 106 6.73 -7.22 -22.62
N ASN A 107 5.96 -6.21 -23.00
CA ASN A 107 6.47 -4.92 -23.45
C ASN A 107 6.16 -3.87 -22.37
N ASP A 108 7.05 -2.90 -22.17
CA ASP A 108 6.93 -1.87 -21.14
C ASP A 108 5.57 -1.14 -21.24
N THR A 109 5.15 -0.80 -22.45
CA THR A 109 3.87 -0.14 -22.71
C THR A 109 2.67 -1.01 -22.32
N ASN A 110 2.71 -2.30 -22.62
CA ASN A 110 1.63 -3.23 -22.29
C ASN A 110 1.51 -3.42 -20.78
N ILE A 111 2.64 -3.56 -20.09
CA ILE A 111 2.69 -3.71 -18.62
C ILE A 111 2.09 -2.48 -17.94
N VAL A 112 2.47 -1.27 -18.38
CA VAL A 112 1.94 -0.02 -17.82
C VAL A 112 0.44 0.11 -18.06
N ILE A 113 -0.04 -0.18 -19.28
CA ILE A 113 -1.47 -0.10 -19.61
C ILE A 113 -2.27 -1.12 -18.80
N SER A 114 -1.84 -2.38 -18.73
CA SER A 114 -2.50 -3.41 -17.95
C SER A 114 -2.51 -3.09 -16.45
N TYR A 115 -1.40 -2.58 -15.91
CA TYR A 115 -1.31 -2.14 -14.52
C TYR A 115 -2.32 -1.04 -14.21
N LEU A 116 -2.35 0.02 -15.02
CA LEU A 116 -3.29 1.13 -14.84
C LEU A 116 -4.74 0.67 -14.99
N GLY A 117 -5.02 -0.22 -15.94
CA GLY A 117 -6.35 -0.81 -16.13
C GLY A 117 -6.82 -1.58 -14.89
N ILE A 118 -6.04 -2.56 -14.43
CA ILE A 118 -6.38 -3.37 -13.26
C ILE A 118 -6.52 -2.48 -12.02
N LEU A 119 -5.65 -1.48 -11.86
CA LEU A 119 -5.70 -0.54 -10.75
C LEU A 119 -6.99 0.28 -10.77
N LEU A 120 -7.36 0.86 -11.92
CA LEU A 120 -8.61 1.61 -12.07
C LEU A 120 -9.85 0.75 -11.77
N PHE A 121 -9.93 -0.45 -12.36
CA PHE A 121 -11.05 -1.37 -12.10
C PHE A 121 -11.14 -1.77 -10.63
N THR A 122 -10.00 -2.03 -9.99
CA THR A 122 -9.94 -2.35 -8.56
C THR A 122 -10.46 -1.20 -7.71
N TYR A 123 -10.02 0.03 -7.97
CA TYR A 123 -10.47 1.19 -7.20
C TYR A 123 -11.96 1.50 -7.42
N LEU A 124 -12.46 1.39 -8.65
CA LEU A 124 -13.90 1.55 -8.95
C LEU A 124 -14.75 0.49 -8.23
N ALA A 125 -14.37 -0.78 -8.32
CA ALA A 125 -15.06 -1.86 -7.63
C ALA A 125 -15.02 -1.68 -6.10
N SER A 126 -13.85 -1.30 -5.57
CA SER A 126 -13.67 -1.06 -4.13
C SER A 126 -14.51 0.10 -3.61
N PHE A 127 -14.69 1.15 -4.42
CA PHE A 127 -15.52 2.28 -4.08
C PHE A 127 -17.00 1.90 -4.01
N ILE A 128 -17.48 1.10 -4.98
CA ILE A 128 -18.85 0.57 -4.97
C ILE A 128 -19.08 -0.31 -3.74
N LEU A 129 -18.13 -1.22 -3.44
CA LEU A 129 -18.24 -2.07 -2.24
C LEU A 129 -18.18 -1.26 -0.96
N MET A 130 -17.35 -0.22 -0.89
CA MET A 130 -17.28 0.67 0.26
C MET A 130 -18.64 1.36 0.50
N LEU A 131 -19.28 1.90 -0.54
CA LEU A 131 -20.61 2.51 -0.42
C LEU A 131 -21.70 1.49 -0.02
N ALA A 132 -21.64 0.29 -0.60
CA ALA A 132 -22.57 -0.79 -0.30
C ALA A 132 -22.44 -1.34 1.13
N LEU A 133 -21.25 -1.28 1.74
CA LEU A 133 -20.98 -1.73 3.10
C LEU A 133 -21.10 -0.62 4.16
N GLU A 134 -20.79 0.62 3.81
CA GLU A 134 -20.88 1.76 4.73
C GLU A 134 -22.35 2.14 5.01
N SER A 135 -23.23 2.04 4.01
CA SER A 135 -24.67 2.28 4.18
C SER A 135 -25.38 1.35 5.19
N PRO A 136 -25.21 0.01 5.18
CA PRO A 136 -25.79 -0.86 6.20
C PRO A 136 -25.12 -0.68 7.56
N TRP A 137 -23.82 -0.34 7.61
CA TRP A 137 -23.12 -0.15 8.88
C TRP A 137 -23.65 1.06 9.66
N ILE A 138 -23.88 2.17 8.97
CA ILE A 138 -24.48 3.38 9.57
C ILE A 138 -25.92 3.08 10.04
N GLY A 139 -26.67 2.27 9.29
CA GLY A 139 -28.01 1.82 9.68
C GLY A 139 -27.98 0.94 10.93
N LEU A 140 -27.03 0.00 11.01
CA LEU A 140 -26.87 -0.92 12.12
C LEU A 140 -26.40 -0.20 13.39
N GLU A 141 -25.46 0.75 13.26
CA GLU A 141 -24.99 1.57 14.38
C GLU A 141 -26.13 2.39 14.99
N LYS A 142 -26.96 3.03 14.16
CA LYS A 142 -28.15 3.75 14.62
C LYS A 142 -29.15 2.83 15.30
N ALA A 143 -29.37 1.62 14.80
CA ALA A 143 -30.28 0.65 15.40
C ALA A 143 -29.77 0.13 16.76
N LEU A 144 -28.47 -0.17 16.86
CA LEU A 144 -27.83 -0.65 18.09
C LEU A 144 -27.73 0.45 19.17
N LEU A 145 -27.35 1.67 18.80
CA LEU A 145 -27.27 2.80 19.74
C LEU A 145 -28.66 3.27 20.19
N ARG A 146 -29.70 3.13 19.35
CA ARG A 146 -31.09 3.38 19.76
C ARG A 146 -31.56 2.38 20.81
N ASN A 147 -31.05 1.15 20.81
CA ASN A 147 -31.41 0.11 21.76
C ASN A 147 -30.69 0.22 23.12
N LYS A 148 -29.57 0.95 23.21
CA LYS A 148 -28.86 1.21 24.49
C LYS A 148 -29.42 2.39 25.29
N ARG A 149 -30.46 3.08 24.79
CA ARG A 149 -31.06 4.26 25.42
C ARG A 149 -32.42 3.98 26.08
N HIS A 150 -32.77 2.71 26.28
CA HIS A 150 -33.95 2.26 27.02
C HIS A 150 -33.53 1.47 28.26
#